data_AF-A0A0E0LZF0-F1
#
_entry.id   AF-A0A0E0LZF0-F1
#
_cell.length_a   1.000
_cell.length_b   1.000
_cell.length_c   1.000
_cell.angle_alpha   90.00
_cell.angle_beta   90.00
_cell.angle_gamma   90.00
#
_symmetry.space_group_name_H-M   'P 1'
#
loop_
_entity.id
_entity.type
_entity.pdbx_description
1 polymer ?
#
loop_
_entity_poly.entity_id
_entity_poly.type
_entity_poly.pdbx_seq_one_letter_code
_entity_poly.pdbx_strand_id
1 'polypeptide(L)'
;MFKKDEVGFAPEQLPPPGVKRPMCWCGDECCFQISDDWDSYGQRYWMCCNYSYSLEKPKPVPKGRKGKAKIPVKEPEVPPPLCDFVEWIDKEMSEFDKRAGASARKSVRSGNGSVPHRRRLRGKRREELELRELARLSREKEERAEDRSRKLARAQRAKDAGSEVARKGKYPRCTQ
;
A
#
# COMPACT_ATOMS: atom_id res chain seq x y z
N MET A 1 -6.24 -21.69 5.44
CA MET A 1 -6.25 -21.26 6.86
C MET A 1 -6.84 -19.86 6.97
N PHE A 2 -8.16 -19.73 6.82
CA PHE A 2 -8.83 -18.54 7.35
C PHE A 2 -8.74 -18.67 8.86
N LYS A 3 -8.03 -17.73 9.48
CA LYS A 3 -7.80 -17.72 10.91
C LYS A 3 -9.17 -17.80 11.57
N LYS A 4 -9.40 -18.85 12.37
CA LYS A 4 -10.28 -18.72 13.54
C LYS A 4 -9.56 -17.72 14.43
N ASP A 5 -9.72 -16.44 14.13
CA ASP A 5 -9.34 -15.41 15.06
C ASP A 5 -10.17 -15.72 16.32
N GLU A 6 -9.49 -15.81 17.46
CA GLU A 6 -10.08 -15.91 18.80
C GLU A 6 -10.84 -14.62 19.17
N VAL A 7 -11.57 -14.04 18.23
CA VAL A 7 -12.62 -13.07 18.49
C VAL A 7 -13.83 -13.93 18.78
N GLY A 8 -14.07 -14.19 20.06
CA GLY A 8 -15.27 -14.90 20.49
C GLY A 8 -16.49 -14.27 19.81
N PHE A 9 -17.15 -15.05 18.95
CA PHE A 9 -18.38 -14.62 18.30
C PHE A 9 -19.34 -14.12 19.37
N ALA A 10 -19.95 -12.95 19.15
CA ALA A 10 -20.98 -12.48 20.06
C ALA A 10 -22.10 -13.52 20.12
N PRO A 11 -22.84 -13.67 21.24
CA PRO A 11 -23.93 -14.65 21.34
C PRO A 11 -24.96 -14.54 20.20
N GLU A 12 -25.19 -13.33 19.69
CA GLU A 12 -26.06 -13.08 18.51
C GLU A 12 -25.50 -13.66 17.20
N GLN A 13 -24.19 -13.80 17.09
CA GLN A 13 -23.49 -14.32 15.91
C GLN A 13 -23.37 -15.85 15.92
N LEU A 14 -23.65 -16.51 17.04
CA LEU A 14 -23.68 -17.97 17.09
C LEU A 14 -24.95 -18.51 16.43
N PRO A 15 -24.94 -19.71 15.85
CA PRO A 15 -26.16 -20.30 15.30
C PRO A 15 -27.24 -20.39 16.40
N PRO A 16 -28.53 -20.19 16.06
CA PRO A 16 -29.59 -20.21 17.05
C PRO A 16 -29.59 -21.52 17.84
N PRO A 17 -29.79 -21.47 19.18
CA PRO A 17 -29.81 -22.67 20.00
C PRO A 17 -30.91 -23.62 19.51
N GLY A 18 -30.52 -24.85 19.16
CA GLY A 18 -31.43 -25.87 18.61
C GLY A 18 -31.30 -26.12 17.11
N VAL A 19 -30.56 -25.30 16.36
CA VAL A 19 -30.23 -25.59 14.96
C VAL A 19 -29.17 -26.70 14.91
N LYS A 20 -29.53 -27.85 14.35
CA LYS A 20 -28.60 -28.96 14.17
C LYS A 20 -27.59 -28.63 13.08
N ARG A 21 -26.33 -28.94 13.37
CA ARG A 21 -25.23 -28.86 12.40
C ARG A 21 -25.45 -29.92 11.30
N PRO A 22 -25.55 -29.54 10.02
CA PRO A 22 -25.75 -30.49 8.93
C PRO A 22 -24.49 -31.30 8.66
N MET A 23 -24.67 -32.51 8.15
CA MET A 23 -23.59 -33.32 7.59
C MET A 23 -23.46 -33.00 6.10
N CYS A 24 -22.23 -32.74 5.64
CA CYS A 24 -21.97 -32.52 4.21
C CYS A 24 -21.93 -33.85 3.44
N TRP A 25 -21.75 -33.78 2.12
CA TRP A 25 -21.57 -34.96 1.27
C TRP A 25 -20.30 -35.77 1.57
N CYS A 26 -19.34 -35.22 2.32
CA CYS A 26 -18.17 -35.98 2.81
C CYS A 26 -18.49 -36.87 4.01
N GLY A 27 -19.67 -36.75 4.63
CA GLY A 27 -20.03 -37.45 5.87
C GLY A 27 -19.52 -36.78 7.14
N ASP A 28 -18.76 -35.69 7.03
CA ASP A 28 -18.28 -34.88 8.16
C ASP A 28 -19.25 -33.73 8.49
N GLU A 29 -19.17 -33.25 9.73
CA GLU A 29 -19.95 -32.11 10.19
C GLU A 29 -19.48 -30.78 9.55
N CYS A 30 -20.41 -29.98 9.02
CA CYS A 30 -20.10 -28.75 8.28
C CYS A 30 -19.53 -27.63 9.14
N CYS A 31 -18.50 -26.92 8.71
CA CYS A 31 -17.96 -25.75 9.40
C CYS A 31 -18.97 -24.58 9.43
N PHE A 32 -19.07 -23.86 10.56
CA PHE A 32 -19.87 -22.64 10.70
C PHE A 32 -19.08 -21.42 10.22
N GLN A 33 -19.69 -20.55 9.42
CA GLN A 33 -19.09 -19.31 8.93
C GLN A 33 -20.09 -18.16 8.89
N ILE A 34 -19.56 -16.94 8.84
CA ILE A 34 -20.31 -15.70 8.65
C ILE A 34 -19.85 -15.09 7.34
N SER A 35 -20.79 -14.62 6.53
CA SER A 35 -20.45 -13.95 5.26
C SER A 35 -19.93 -12.54 5.52
N ASP A 36 -18.80 -12.23 4.87
CA ASP A 36 -18.22 -10.90 4.81
C ASP A 36 -18.64 -10.14 3.54
N ASP A 37 -19.45 -10.75 2.66
CA ASP A 37 -19.89 -10.14 1.40
C ASP A 37 -20.93 -9.04 1.63
N TRP A 38 -20.92 -7.98 0.82
CA TRP A 38 -21.78 -6.81 1.02
C TRP A 38 -23.29 -7.07 0.96
N ASP A 39 -23.70 -8.09 0.22
CA ASP A 39 -25.11 -8.46 0.00
C ASP A 39 -25.59 -9.54 0.97
N SER A 40 -24.66 -10.18 1.68
CA SER A 40 -24.96 -11.20 2.68
C SER A 40 -24.24 -10.98 4.00
N TYR A 41 -23.77 -9.75 4.24
CA TYR A 41 -22.92 -9.39 5.38
C TYR A 41 -23.58 -9.80 6.69
N GLY A 42 -22.85 -10.54 7.53
CA GLY A 42 -23.34 -11.02 8.82
C GLY A 42 -24.25 -12.24 8.75
N GLN A 43 -24.68 -12.68 7.55
CA GLN A 43 -25.47 -13.90 7.42
C GLN A 43 -24.62 -15.13 7.67
N ARG A 44 -25.17 -16.04 8.45
CA ARG A 44 -24.51 -17.26 8.88
C ARG A 44 -24.83 -18.40 7.92
N TYR A 45 -23.83 -19.23 7.66
CA TYR A 45 -23.99 -20.41 6.82
C TYR A 45 -23.09 -21.55 7.30
N TRP A 46 -23.53 -22.77 7.00
CA TRP A 46 -22.74 -23.98 7.08
C TRP A 46 -22.01 -24.18 5.76
N MET A 47 -20.74 -24.56 5.82
CA MET A 47 -19.98 -24.97 4.63
C MET A 47 -19.16 -26.21 4.92
N CYS A 48 -18.93 -27.05 3.91
CA CYS A 48 -18.01 -28.16 4.07
C CYS A 48 -16.60 -27.65 4.43
N CYS A 49 -15.91 -28.33 5.35
CA CYS A 49 -14.52 -28.00 5.65
C CYS A 49 -13.58 -28.37 4.48
N ASN A 50 -14.04 -29.17 3.51
CA ASN A 50 -13.41 -29.48 2.23
C ASN A 50 -13.99 -28.65 1.05
N TYR A 51 -14.58 -27.48 1.32
CA TYR A 51 -15.15 -26.58 0.30
C TYR A 51 -14.08 -25.92 -0.58
N SER A 52 -12.91 -25.61 -0.01
CA SER A 52 -11.75 -25.14 -0.76
C SER A 52 -10.56 -26.02 -0.41
N TYR A 53 -9.85 -26.49 -1.44
CA TYR A 53 -8.68 -27.34 -1.26
C TYR A 53 -7.60 -26.51 -0.58
N SER A 54 -7.53 -26.60 0.74
CA SER A 54 -6.38 -26.10 1.46
C SER A 54 -5.30 -27.17 1.37
N LEU A 55 -4.30 -26.95 0.53
CA LEU A 55 -2.97 -27.57 0.64
C LEU A 55 -2.35 -27.13 1.98
N GLU A 56 -2.95 -27.50 3.11
CA GLU A 56 -2.31 -27.37 4.40
C GLU A 56 -1.07 -28.24 4.33
N LYS A 57 0.07 -27.60 4.05
CA LYS A 57 1.40 -28.16 4.29
C LYS A 57 1.30 -28.82 5.66
N PRO A 58 1.60 -30.12 5.78
CA PRO A 58 1.50 -30.82 7.04
C PRO A 58 2.22 -29.99 8.10
N LYS A 59 1.53 -29.70 9.22
CA LYS A 59 2.10 -28.94 10.34
C LYS A 59 3.48 -29.51 10.63
N PRO A 60 4.56 -28.70 10.67
CA PRO A 60 5.88 -29.24 10.97
C PRO A 60 5.79 -29.92 12.33
N VAL A 61 5.94 -31.25 12.31
CA VAL A 61 5.99 -32.08 13.51
C VAL A 61 7.05 -31.46 14.43
N PRO A 62 6.76 -31.23 15.72
CA PRO A 62 7.79 -30.73 16.63
C PRO A 62 8.99 -31.69 16.56
N LYS A 63 10.18 -31.12 16.31
CA LYS A 63 11.43 -31.85 16.04
C LYS A 63 11.81 -32.74 17.23
N GLY A 64 11.18 -33.91 17.31
CA GLY A 64 11.53 -34.99 18.21
C GLY A 64 12.53 -35.91 17.53
N ARG A 65 13.81 -35.75 17.91
CA ARG A 65 14.94 -36.70 17.83
C ARG A 65 15.31 -37.30 16.46
N LYS A 66 16.62 -37.29 16.22
CA LYS A 66 17.30 -37.71 14.99
C LYS A 66 16.97 -39.15 14.60
N GLY A 67 16.61 -39.31 13.33
CA GLY A 67 16.82 -40.54 12.55
C GLY A 67 15.58 -41.41 12.42
N LYS A 68 14.84 -41.25 11.30
CA LYS A 68 14.44 -42.30 10.32
C LYS A 68 14.07 -41.59 9.00
N ALA A 69 14.20 -42.33 7.90
CA ALA A 69 14.16 -41.87 6.51
C ALA A 69 13.00 -40.93 6.17
N LYS A 70 13.27 -39.90 5.34
CA LYS A 70 12.24 -39.08 4.73
C LYS A 70 11.49 -39.93 3.70
N ILE A 71 10.29 -40.37 4.05
CA ILE A 71 9.33 -40.89 3.06
C ILE A 71 8.99 -39.69 2.14
N PRO A 72 9.21 -39.78 0.81
CA PRO A 72 8.68 -38.78 -0.10
C PRO A 72 7.17 -38.94 -0.04
N VAL A 73 6.48 -38.01 0.60
CA VAL A 73 5.03 -37.92 0.51
C VAL A 73 4.74 -37.59 -0.96
N LYS A 74 4.32 -38.60 -1.74
CA LYS A 74 3.74 -38.38 -3.05
C LYS A 74 2.54 -37.47 -2.84
N GLU A 75 2.65 -36.26 -3.36
CA GLU A 75 1.51 -35.38 -3.56
C GLU A 75 0.46 -36.19 -4.34
N PRO A 76 -0.75 -36.39 -3.80
CA PRO A 76 -1.81 -37.05 -4.55
C PRO A 76 -2.03 -36.27 -5.85
N GLU A 77 -1.82 -36.91 -7.01
CA GLU A 77 -1.95 -36.28 -8.34
C GLU A 77 -3.36 -35.74 -8.63
N VAL A 78 -4.34 -36.13 -7.81
CA VAL A 78 -5.72 -35.70 -7.92
C VAL A 78 -6.12 -35.01 -6.62
N PRO A 79 -6.47 -33.70 -6.62
CA PRO A 79 -7.03 -33.08 -5.43
C PRO A 79 -8.29 -33.87 -5.03
N PRO A 80 -8.51 -34.13 -3.73
CA PRO A 80 -9.73 -34.74 -3.28
C PRO A 80 -10.92 -33.97 -3.85
N PRO A 81 -11.99 -34.66 -4.29
CA PRO A 81 -13.16 -33.99 -4.82
C PRO A 81 -13.64 -32.96 -3.80
N LEU A 82 -13.70 -31.70 -4.22
CA LEU A 82 -14.20 -30.62 -3.39
C LEU A 82 -15.66 -30.87 -3.09
N CYS A 83 -16.06 -30.58 -1.85
CA CYS A 83 -17.46 -30.64 -1.45
C CYS A 83 -18.00 -29.22 -1.38
N ASP A 84 -18.81 -28.85 -2.36
CA ASP A 84 -19.44 -27.54 -2.52
C ASP A 84 -20.69 -27.37 -1.64
N PHE A 85 -20.86 -28.22 -0.62
CA PHE A 85 -21.98 -28.11 0.31
C PHE A 85 -21.93 -26.78 1.05
N VAL A 86 -22.96 -25.96 0.83
CA VAL A 86 -23.21 -24.70 1.51
C VAL A 86 -24.69 -24.63 1.85
N GLU A 87 -25.01 -24.36 3.11
CA GLU A 87 -26.38 -24.21 3.60
C GLU A 87 -26.50 -22.96 4.46
N TRP A 88 -27.36 -22.02 4.05
CA TRP A 88 -27.60 -20.78 4.79
C TRP A 88 -28.45 -21.04 6.03
N ILE A 89 -28.02 -20.51 7.16
CA ILE A 89 -28.75 -20.58 8.44
C ILE A 89 -29.76 -19.44 8.51
N ASP A 90 -29.33 -18.25 8.09
CA ASP A 90 -30.18 -17.07 8.03
C ASP A 90 -30.87 -16.98 6.67
N LYS A 91 -32.18 -16.74 6.70
CA LYS A 91 -32.97 -16.49 5.48
C LYS A 91 -32.93 -15.01 5.07
N GLU A 92 -32.65 -14.13 6.03
CA GLU A 92 -32.61 -12.69 5.83
C GLU A 92 -31.48 -12.07 6.67
N MET A 93 -30.84 -11.02 6.15
CA MET A 93 -29.89 -10.21 6.91
C MET A 93 -30.58 -9.57 8.13
N SER A 94 -29.90 -9.54 9.28
CA SER A 94 -30.38 -8.81 10.44
C SER A 94 -30.41 -7.29 10.18
N GLU A 95 -31.31 -6.56 10.83
CA GLU A 95 -31.35 -5.08 10.72
C GLU A 95 -30.04 -4.44 11.19
N PHE A 96 -29.39 -5.05 12.18
CA PHE A 96 -28.07 -4.64 12.67
C PHE A 96 -27.03 -4.72 11.55
N ASP A 97 -26.97 -5.85 10.85
CA ASP A 97 -26.01 -6.09 9.77
C ASP A 97 -26.30 -5.24 8.54
N LYS A 98 -27.58 -5.02 8.20
CA LYS A 98 -27.97 -4.07 7.14
C LYS A 98 -27.46 -2.67 7.45
N ARG A 99 -27.60 -2.21 8.71
CA ARG A 99 -27.11 -0.90 9.16
C ARG A 99 -25.59 -0.83 9.17
N ALA A 100 -24.90 -1.89 9.62
CA ALA A 100 -23.45 -1.99 9.61
C ALA A 100 -22.91 -1.93 8.18
N GLY A 101 -23.45 -2.75 7.27
CA GLY A 101 -23.11 -2.75 5.85
C GLY A 101 -23.39 -1.41 5.17
N ALA A 102 -24.53 -0.76 5.46
CA ALA A 102 -24.82 0.58 4.95
C ALA A 102 -23.84 1.65 5.45
N SER A 103 -23.47 1.59 6.73
CA SER A 103 -22.48 2.51 7.34
C SER A 103 -21.10 2.32 6.74
N ALA A 104 -20.66 1.07 6.57
CA ALA A 104 -19.40 0.74 5.95
C ALA A 104 -19.37 1.16 4.46
N ARG A 105 -20.44 0.93 3.69
CA ARG A 105 -20.60 1.45 2.31
C ARG A 105 -20.47 2.98 2.26
N LYS A 106 -21.12 3.69 3.18
CA LYS A 106 -21.02 5.16 3.29
C LYS A 106 -19.59 5.59 3.63
N SER A 107 -18.92 4.89 4.53
CA SER A 107 -17.52 5.16 4.91
C SER A 107 -16.54 4.92 3.77
N VAL A 108 -16.71 3.86 2.98
CA VAL A 108 -15.90 3.60 1.78
C VAL A 108 -16.14 4.68 0.72
N ARG A 109 -17.41 5.04 0.47
CA ARG A 109 -17.77 6.09 -0.49
C ARG A 109 -17.21 7.47 -0.10
N SER A 110 -17.30 7.81 1.19
CA SER A 110 -16.75 9.06 1.74
C SER A 110 -15.21 9.02 1.86
N GLY A 111 -14.64 7.85 2.15
CA GLY A 111 -13.21 7.61 2.30
C GLY A 111 -12.44 7.82 1.00
N ASN A 112 -13.01 7.37 -0.13
CA ASN A 112 -12.41 7.59 -1.46
C ASN A 112 -12.55 9.03 -1.98
N GLY A 113 -13.45 9.86 -1.42
CA GLY A 113 -13.50 11.29 -1.73
C GLY A 113 -12.44 12.11 -0.97
N SER A 114 -12.09 11.69 0.24
CA SER A 114 -11.22 12.45 1.15
C SER A 114 -9.72 12.26 0.90
N VAL A 115 -9.26 11.04 0.59
CA VAL A 115 -7.83 10.75 0.37
C VAL A 115 -7.28 11.40 -0.90
N PRO A 116 -7.94 11.31 -2.07
CA PRO A 116 -7.47 11.97 -3.29
C PRO A 116 -7.48 13.50 -3.19
N HIS A 117 -8.50 14.07 -2.53
CA HIS A 117 -8.58 15.51 -2.31
C HIS A 117 -7.47 16.02 -1.38
N ARG A 118 -7.23 15.36 -0.25
CA ARG A 118 -6.10 15.69 0.66
C ARG A 118 -4.75 15.51 -0.02
N ARG A 119 -4.56 14.47 -0.83
CA ARG A 119 -3.33 14.28 -1.62
C ARG A 119 -3.11 15.39 -2.63
N ARG A 120 -4.16 15.82 -3.34
CA ARG A 120 -4.10 16.92 -4.31
C ARG A 120 -3.74 18.26 -3.65
N LEU A 121 -4.35 18.57 -2.50
CA LEU A 121 -4.02 19.77 -1.73
C LEU A 121 -2.58 19.73 -1.18
N ARG A 122 -2.12 18.57 -0.69
CA ARG A 122 -0.72 18.39 -0.26
C ARG A 122 0.27 18.51 -1.42
N GLY A 123 -0.08 17.97 -2.59
CA GLY A 123 0.70 18.12 -3.82
C GLY A 123 0.87 19.58 -4.21
N LYS A 124 -0.23 20.34 -4.29
CA LYS A 124 -0.20 21.78 -4.60
C LYS A 124 0.69 22.58 -3.64
N ARG A 125 0.60 22.30 -2.33
CA ARG A 125 1.45 22.97 -1.32
C ARG A 125 2.93 22.65 -1.50
N ARG A 126 3.25 21.41 -1.87
CA ARG A 126 4.64 21.00 -2.11
C ARG A 126 5.21 21.68 -3.36
N GLU A 127 4.45 21.70 -4.44
CA GLU A 127 4.82 22.33 -5.70
C GLU A 127 5.02 23.86 -5.54
N GLU A 128 4.15 24.52 -4.77
CA GLU A 128 4.31 25.95 -4.45
C GLU A 128 5.61 26.24 -3.68
N LEU A 129 5.96 25.38 -2.70
CA LEU A 129 7.22 25.51 -1.95
C LEU A 129 8.43 25.26 -2.86
N GLU A 130 8.38 24.25 -3.71
CA GLU A 130 9.45 23.94 -4.66
C GLU A 130 9.64 25.08 -5.67
N LEU A 131 8.56 25.68 -6.17
CA LEU A 131 8.61 26.84 -7.05
C LEU A 131 9.22 28.06 -6.34
N ARG A 132 8.86 28.29 -5.08
CA ARG A 132 9.41 29.39 -4.27
C ARG A 132 10.91 29.22 -4.00
N GLU A 133 11.34 28.01 -3.68
CA GLU A 133 12.77 27.70 -3.47
C GLU A 133 13.56 27.79 -4.78
N LEU A 134 12.99 27.32 -5.90
CA LEU A 134 13.61 27.47 -7.21
C LEU A 134 13.77 28.94 -7.60
N ALA A 135 12.77 29.78 -7.33
CA ALA A 135 12.86 31.22 -7.55
C ALA A 135 13.98 31.87 -6.72
N ARG A 136 14.16 31.44 -5.46
CA ARG A 136 15.28 31.91 -4.60
C ARG A 136 16.64 31.49 -5.18
N LEU A 137 16.78 30.22 -5.55
CA LEU A 137 18.01 29.70 -6.15
C LEU A 137 18.33 30.38 -7.49
N SER A 138 17.30 30.70 -8.28
CA SER A 138 17.46 31.43 -9.54
C SER A 138 18.02 32.83 -9.30
N ARG A 139 17.44 33.59 -8.36
CA ARG A 139 17.94 34.93 -8.00
C ARG A 139 19.38 34.87 -7.47
N GLU A 140 19.70 33.89 -6.64
CA GLU A 140 21.06 33.72 -6.11
C GLU A 140 22.08 33.35 -7.21
N LYS A 141 21.67 32.54 -8.18
CA LYS A 141 22.51 32.21 -9.35
C LYS A 141 22.74 33.41 -10.25
N GLU A 142 21.70 34.21 -10.46
CA GLU A 142 21.75 35.46 -11.22
C GLU A 142 22.70 36.46 -10.57
N GLU A 143 22.55 36.72 -9.26
CA GLU A 143 23.46 37.60 -8.51
C GLU A 143 24.92 37.14 -8.60
N ARG A 144 25.18 35.84 -8.46
CA ARG A 144 26.55 35.31 -8.64
C ARG A 144 27.05 35.46 -10.07
N ALA A 145 26.18 35.35 -11.08
CA ALA A 145 26.55 35.57 -12.47
C ALA A 145 26.89 37.05 -12.72
N GLU A 146 26.11 37.97 -12.15
CA GLU A 146 26.37 39.40 -12.19
C GLU A 146 27.69 39.77 -11.49
N ASP A 147 27.98 39.20 -10.31
CA ASP A 147 29.25 39.42 -9.62
C ASP A 147 30.44 38.91 -10.45
N ARG A 148 30.33 37.72 -11.05
CA ARG A 148 31.34 37.20 -11.98
C ARG A 148 31.53 38.13 -13.17
N SER A 149 30.44 38.59 -13.79
CA SER A 149 30.49 39.54 -14.90
C SER A 149 31.17 40.86 -14.49
N ARG A 150 30.84 41.39 -13.31
CA ARG A 150 31.44 42.61 -12.76
C ARG A 150 32.94 42.44 -12.53
N LYS A 151 33.38 41.30 -12.00
CA LYS A 151 34.80 40.97 -11.80
C LYS A 151 35.54 40.87 -13.14
N LEU A 152 34.96 40.20 -14.13
CA LEU A 152 35.52 40.09 -15.47
C LEU A 152 35.63 41.48 -16.14
N ALA A 153 34.61 42.32 -16.04
CA ALA A 153 34.64 43.68 -16.57
C ALA A 153 35.68 44.58 -15.89
N ARG A 154 35.93 44.39 -14.59
CA ARG A 154 37.04 45.07 -13.87
C ARG A 154 38.41 44.59 -14.36
N ALA A 155 38.58 43.28 -14.49
CA ALA A 155 39.82 42.69 -14.99
C ALA A 155 40.12 43.13 -16.43
N GLN A 156 39.11 43.17 -17.30
CA GLN A 156 39.27 43.63 -18.68
C GLN A 156 39.72 45.10 -18.72
N ARG A 157 39.05 45.99 -17.97
CA ARG A 157 39.47 47.39 -17.88
C ARG A 157 40.90 47.57 -17.37
N ALA A 158 41.34 46.77 -16.41
CA ALA A 158 42.71 46.81 -15.90
C ALA A 158 43.74 46.37 -16.98
N LYS A 159 43.40 45.34 -17.77
CA LYS A 159 44.23 44.91 -18.91
C LYS A 159 44.31 46.00 -19.98
N ASP A 160 43.17 46.59 -20.33
CA ASP A 160 43.09 47.65 -21.34
C ASP A 160 43.93 48.87 -20.92
N ALA A 161 43.82 49.31 -19.66
CA ALA A 161 44.63 50.41 -19.12
C ALA A 161 46.14 50.10 -19.12
N GLY A 162 46.55 48.88 -18.74
CA GLY A 162 47.96 48.47 -18.82
C GLY A 162 48.49 48.42 -20.27
N SER A 163 47.66 47.99 -21.22
CA SER A 163 48.00 48.00 -22.65
C SER A 163 48.08 49.42 -23.23
N GLU A 164 47.23 50.35 -22.77
CA GLU A 164 47.25 51.74 -23.18
C GLU A 164 48.52 52.46 -22.70
N VAL A 165 48.93 52.23 -21.46
CA VAL A 165 50.18 52.76 -20.89
C VAL A 165 51.40 52.21 -21.64
N ALA A 166 51.42 50.93 -21.98
CA ALA A 166 52.48 50.34 -22.80
C ALA A 166 52.53 50.94 -24.23
N ARG A 167 51.37 51.31 -24.80
CA ARG A 167 51.29 51.94 -26.13
C ARG A 167 51.73 53.40 -26.13
N LYS A 168 51.54 54.13 -25.03
CA LYS A 168 51.96 55.54 -24.85
C LYS A 168 53.43 55.70 -24.44
N GLY A 169 54.11 54.62 -24.02
CA GLY A 169 55.50 54.61 -23.57
C GLY A 169 56.59 54.77 -24.64
N LYS A 170 56.29 55.27 -25.86
CA LYS A 170 57.35 55.67 -26.80
C LYS A 170 57.87 57.05 -26.38
N TYR A 171 58.93 57.05 -25.58
CA TYR A 171 59.69 58.25 -25.20
C TYR A 171 60.06 59.07 -26.46
N PRO A 172 59.93 60.41 -26.45
CA PRO A 172 60.46 61.23 -27.54
C PRO A 172 61.98 61.02 -27.57
N ARG A 173 62.50 60.52 -28.70
CA ARG A 173 63.95 60.44 -28.89
C ARG A 173 64.48 61.87 -28.93
N CYS A 174 65.27 62.25 -27.93
CA CYS A 174 66.11 63.45 -28.03
C CYS A 174 67.03 63.27 -29.23
N THR A 175 66.86 64.11 -30.25
CA THR A 175 67.81 64.27 -31.34
C THR A 175 68.90 65.22 -30.86
N GLN A 176 70.15 64.73 -30.88
CA GLN A 176 71.36 65.50 -30.60
C GLN A 176 71.77 66.32 -31.81
#